data_AF-A0A1L0AW30-F1
#
_entry.id   AF-A0A1L0AW30-F1
#
_cell.length_a   1.000
_cell.length_b   1.000
_cell.length_c   1.000
_cell.angle_alpha   90.00
_cell.angle_beta   90.00
_cell.angle_gamma   90.00
#
_symmetry.space_group_name_H-M   'P 1'
#
loop_
_entity.id
_entity.type
_entity.pdbx_description
1 polymer ?
#
loop_
_entity_poly.entity_id
_entity_poly.type
_entity_poly.pdbx_seq_one_letter_code
_entity_poly.pdbx_strand_id
1 'polypeptide(L)' 'MKLNFDSDLLVPVASGLMNVLTKITQNNDIPTGTNTIVFNFRDSAYNCEDGGFHPVEISITNHNGLDFPDFA' A
#
# COMPACT_ATOMS: atom_id res chain seq x y z
N MET A 1 0.16 5.85 -10.55
CA MET A 1 -0.02 6.73 -9.36
C MET A 1 1.29 6.78 -8.56
N LYS A 2 1.64 7.91 -7.93
CA LYS A 2 2.78 8.00 -6.98
C LYS A 2 2.22 8.06 -5.55
N LEU A 3 2.70 7.20 -4.66
CA LEU A 3 2.35 7.23 -3.25
C LEU A 3 3.20 8.28 -2.53
N ASN A 4 2.55 9.12 -1.73
CA ASN A 4 3.21 10.04 -0.81
C ASN A 4 2.87 9.56 0.61
N PHE A 5 3.87 9.05 1.32
CA PHE A 5 3.69 8.56 2.68
C PHE A 5 3.81 9.72 3.67
N ASP A 6 3.04 9.64 4.75
CA ASP A 6 3.13 10.58 5.85
C ASP A 6 4.53 10.50 6.49
N SER A 7 5.06 11.65 6.92
CA SER A 7 6.30 11.71 7.70
C SER A 7 6.06 11.36 9.18
N ASP A 8 4.81 11.48 9.66
CA ASP A 8 4.44 11.35 11.08
C ASP A 8 3.86 9.97 11.40
N LEU A 9 4.50 8.91 10.88
CA LEU A 9 4.11 7.53 11.18
C LEU A 9 4.41 7.19 12.65
N LEU A 10 3.43 6.59 13.34
CA LEU A 10 3.56 6.14 14.74
C LEU A 10 4.71 5.14 14.95
N VAL A 11 5.12 4.46 13.88
CA VAL A 11 6.26 3.56 13.86
C VAL A 11 7.18 3.92 12.70
N PRO A 12 8.52 3.80 12.87
CA PRO A 12 9.44 4.00 11.76
C PRO A 12 9.19 2.98 10.66
N VAL A 13 8.80 3.46 9.48
CA VAL A 13 8.67 2.62 8.28
C VAL A 13 9.89 2.87 7.39
N ALA A 14 10.59 1.79 7.05
CA ALA A 14 11.79 1.88 6.23
C ALA A 14 11.47 2.41 4.82
N SER A 15 12.29 3.33 4.32
CA SER A 15 12.17 3.88 2.96
C SER A 15 12.23 2.78 1.88
N GLY A 16 12.93 1.68 2.13
CA GLY A 16 12.95 0.51 1.26
C GLY A 16 11.55 -0.07 1.02
N LEU A 17 10.73 -0.21 2.06
CA LEU A 17 9.35 -0.70 1.93
C LEU A 17 8.49 0.30 1.14
N MET A 18 8.57 1.59 1.49
CA MET A 18 7.84 2.66 0.79
C MET A 18 8.14 2.69 -0.72
N ASN A 19 9.42 2.50 -1.08
CA ASN A 19 9.87 2.45 -2.46
C ASN A 19 9.32 1.24 -3.21
N VAL A 20 9.30 0.06 -2.57
CA VAL A 20 8.71 -1.16 -3.17
C VAL A 20 7.22 -0.96 -3.43
N LEU A 21 6.46 -0.46 -2.45
CA LEU A 21 5.02 -0.21 -2.61
C LEU A 21 4.72 0.82 -3.70
N THR A 22 5.52 1.89 -3.78
CA THR A 22 5.40 2.91 -4.84
C THR A 22 5.66 2.31 -6.21
N LYS A 23 6.70 1.49 -6.36
CA LYS A 23 7.05 0.85 -7.62
C LYS A 23 5.94 -0.10 -8.09
N ILE A 24 5.37 -0.90 -7.19
CA ILE A 24 4.23 -1.78 -7.51
C ILE A 24 3.05 -0.94 -8.00
N THR A 25 2.72 0.14 -7.30
CA THR A 25 1.63 1.07 -7.65
C THR A 25 1.85 1.74 -9.02
N GLN A 26 3.09 2.07 -9.37
CA GLN A 26 3.43 2.67 -10.66
C GLN A 26 3.34 1.68 -11.83
N ASN A 27 3.56 0.39 -11.56
CA ASN A 27 3.51 -0.67 -12.57
C ASN A 27 2.11 -1.23 -12.80
N ASN A 28 1.13 -0.83 -12.00
CA ASN A 28 -0.26 -1.25 -12.12
C ASN A 28 -1.13 -0.07 -12.53
N ASP A 29 -2.14 -0.34 -13.35
CA ASP A 29 -3.15 0.64 -13.69
C ASP A 29 -4.16 0.74 -12.53
N ILE A 30 -3.99 1.76 -11.68
CA ILE A 30 -4.85 1.98 -10.52
C ILE A 30 -5.91 3.01 -10.90
N PRO A 31 -7.21 2.67 -10.78
CA PRO A 31 -8.29 3.60 -11.11
C PRO A 31 -8.19 4.92 -10.34
N THR A 32 -8.48 6.02 -11.04
CA THR A 32 -8.64 7.34 -10.42
C THR A 32 -9.71 7.29 -9.34
N GLY A 33 -9.46 7.94 -8.19
CA GLY A 33 -10.38 7.93 -7.05
C GLY A 33 -10.25 6.70 -6.15
N THR A 34 -9.28 5.81 -6.40
CA THR A 34 -8.95 4.74 -5.45
C THR A 34 -8.46 5.34 -4.13
N ASN A 35 -9.25 5.14 -3.08
CA ASN A 35 -8.91 5.61 -1.72
C ASN A 35 -8.07 4.61 -0.94
N THR A 36 -8.21 3.32 -1.21
CA THR A 36 -7.48 2.26 -0.49
C THR A 36 -6.85 1.30 -1.49
N ILE A 37 -5.58 0.97 -1.27
CA ILE A 37 -4.86 -0.05 -2.01
C ILE A 37 -4.47 -1.15 -1.03
N VAL A 38 -4.72 -2.40 -1.41
CA VAL A 38 -4.33 -3.58 -0.63
C VAL A 38 -3.29 -4.36 -1.42
N PHE A 39 -2.12 -4.53 -0.84
CA PHE A 39 -1.02 -5.31 -1.39
C PHE A 39 -1.01 -6.69 -0.75
N ASN A 40 -1.02 -7.73 -1.59
CA ASN A 40 -0.93 -9.11 -1.16
C ASN A 40 0.38 -9.72 -1.69
N PHE A 41 1.27 -10.08 -0.77
CA PHE A 41 2.52 -10.79 -1.07
C PHE A 41 2.34 -12.24 -0.62
N ARG A 42 2.30 -13.16 -1.58
CA ARG A 42 2.06 -14.58 -1.30
C ARG A 42 3.05 -15.43 -2.08
N ASP A 43 3.82 -16.22 -1.34
CA ASP A 43 4.47 -17.40 -1.90
C ASP A 43 3.39 -18.45 -2.20
N SER A 44 3.25 -18.83 -3.47
CA SER A 44 2.22 -19.78 -3.89
C SER A 44 2.45 -21.19 -3.36
N ALA A 45 3.70 -21.53 -3.02
CA ALA A 45 4.08 -22.81 -2.44
C ALA A 45 3.87 -22.88 -0.92
N TYR A 46 3.61 -21.74 -0.26
CA TYR A 46 3.44 -21.71 1.19
C TYR A 46 2.33 -22.66 1.67
N ASN A 47 2.71 -23.61 2.52
CA ASN A 47 1.81 -24.56 3.15
C ASN A 47 2.30 -24.93 4.57
N CYS A 48 1.51 -25.70 5.33
CA CYS A 48 1.85 -25.99 6.73
C CYS A 48 2.87 -27.12 6.90
N GLU A 49 3.06 -27.95 5.88
CA GLU A 49 3.97 -29.08 5.87
C GLU A 49 5.39 -28.69 5.45
N ASP A 50 5.54 -27.97 4.34
CA ASP A 50 6.81 -27.59 3.73
C ASP A 50 7.25 -26.17 4.09
N GLY A 51 6.36 -25.40 4.73
CA GLY A 51 6.59 -23.99 5.04
C GLY A 51 6.61 -23.12 3.77
N GLY A 52 7.51 -22.14 3.73
CA GLY A 52 7.61 -21.12 2.68
C GLY A 52 7.66 -19.71 3.27
N PHE A 53 7.58 -18.68 2.43
CA PHE A 53 7.45 -17.31 2.94
C PHE A 53 6.02 -17.04 3.40
N HIS A 54 5.86 -16.56 4.64
CA HIS A 54 4.55 -16.20 5.17
C HIS A 54 3.86 -15.16 4.29
N PRO A 55 2.57 -15.33 3.97
CA PRO A 55 1.82 -14.33 3.24
C PRO A 55 1.71 -13.05 4.08
N VAL A 56 1.84 -11.91 3.42
CA VAL A 56 1.74 -10.58 4.03
C VAL A 56 0.71 -9.76 3.26
N GLU A 57 -0.19 -9.14 4.01
CA GLU A 57 -1.11 -8.12 3.49
C GLU A 57 -0.74 -6.75 4.06
N ILE A 58 -0.69 -5.73 3.20
CA ILE A 58 -0.50 -4.33 3.60
C ILE A 58 -1.62 -3.52 2.98
N SER A 59 -2.36 -2.77 3.79
CA SER A 59 -3.34 -1.80 3.31
C SER A 59 -2.83 -0.38 3.52
N ILE A 60 -2.96 0.45 2.49
CA ILE A 60 -2.76 1.90 2.60
C ILE A 60 -4.06 2.59 2.21
N THR A 61 -4.49 3.52 3.04
CA THR A 61 -5.67 4.35 2.79
C THR A 61 -5.24 5.80 2.70
N ASN A 62 -5.75 6.48 1.69
CA ASN A 62 -5.59 7.91 1.56
C ASN A 62 -6.30 8.62 2.71
N HIS A 63 -5.55 9.34 3.55
CA HIS A 63 -6.08 10.16 4.64
C HIS A 63 -6.55 11.55 4.18
N ASN A 64 -6.94 11.72 2.92
CA ASN A 64 -7.72 12.88 2.48
C ASN A 64 -9.14 12.83 3.07
N GLY A 65 -9.25 13.06 4.38
CA GLY A 65 -10.46 13.41 5.11
C GLY A 65 -10.72 14.91 5.12
N LEU A 66 -10.31 15.64 4.08
CA LEU A 66 -10.78 16.99 3.83
C LEU A 66 -11.55 16.95 2.52
N ASP A 67 -12.88 16.88 2.65
CA ASP A 67 -13.79 17.36 1.63
C ASP A 67 -13.23 18.67 1.08
N PHE A 68 -13.07 18.77 -0.24
CA PHE A 68 -13.04 20.09 -0.83
C PHE A 68 -14.40 20.69 -0.46
N PRO A 69 -14.47 21.76 0.36
CA PRO A 69 -15.74 22.39 0.62
C PRO A 69 -16.30 22.81 -0.75
N ASP A 70 -17.54 22.41 -1.01
CA ASP A 70 -18.35 22.97 -2.09
C ASP A 70 -18.24 24.49 -2.01
N PHE A 71 -17.42 25.08 -2.88
CA PHE A 71 -17.40 26.51 -3.09
C PHE A 71 -17.61 26.80 -4.57
N ALA A 72 -18.89 27.13 -4.81
CA ALA A 72 -19.49 27.99 -5.84
C ALA A 72 -19.47 27.50 -7.31
#